data_AF-E0YND8-F1
#
_entry.id   AF-E0YND8-F1
#
_cell.length_a   1.000
_cell.length_b   1.000
_cell.length_c   1.000
_cell.angle_alpha   90.00
_cell.angle_beta   90.00
_cell.angle_gamma   90.00
#
_symmetry.space_group_name_H-M   'P 1'
#
loop_
_entity.id
_entity.type
_entity.pdbx_description
1 polymer ?
#
loop_
_entity_poly.entity_id
_entity_poly.type
_entity_poly.pdbx_seq_one_letter_code
_entity_poly.pdbx_strand_id
1 'polypeptide(L)'
;ADSIACLRYYAGWAGKVAGETIDVSPKTKMVYTVLDPIGVCGQIIPWNYPIMMWAWKVGPALAAGCTIVMKPSELTPLTALALCNLAKEAGFPDGVLNVVPGLGATAGAAIASHMDIDKVAFTGSVPTGRRIMEAAAKSNLKKVTLELGGKSPSIIFPSADLEQAAAWSALG
;
A
#
# COMPACT_ATOMS: atom_id res chain seq x y z
N ALA A 1 -12.27 11.32 0.86
CA ALA A 1 -11.59 10.48 1.87
C ALA A 1 -10.53 11.32 2.59
N ASP A 2 -10.36 11.15 3.91
CA ASP A 2 -9.42 11.92 4.74
C ASP A 2 -8.20 11.06 5.14
N SER A 3 -6.98 11.57 4.87
CA SER A 3 -5.72 10.86 5.18
C SER A 3 -5.49 10.73 6.68
N ILE A 4 -5.97 11.67 7.49
CA ILE A 4 -5.87 11.58 8.95
C ILE A 4 -6.75 10.44 9.46
N ALA A 5 -8.02 10.38 9.01
CA ALA A 5 -8.91 9.27 9.33
C ALA A 5 -8.32 7.91 8.92
N CYS A 6 -7.67 7.82 7.76
CA CYS A 6 -6.99 6.60 7.32
C CYS A 6 -5.89 6.15 8.31
N LEU A 7 -5.01 7.06 8.73
CA LEU A 7 -3.95 6.74 9.68
C LEU A 7 -4.51 6.34 11.05
N ARG A 8 -5.52 7.07 11.55
CA ARG A 8 -6.20 6.73 12.81
C ARG A 8 -6.88 5.37 12.77
N TYR A 9 -7.49 5.03 11.64
CA TYR A 9 -8.11 3.72 11.43
C TYR A 9 -7.09 2.59 11.57
N TYR A 10 -5.95 2.68 10.89
CA TYR A 10 -4.91 1.64 10.97
C TYR A 10 -4.16 1.64 12.30
N ALA A 11 -3.99 2.79 12.96
CA ALA A 11 -3.51 2.81 14.34
C ALA A 11 -4.45 2.03 15.27
N GLY A 12 -5.77 2.06 15.01
CA GLY A 12 -6.75 1.23 15.72
C GLY A 12 -6.60 -0.26 15.47
N TRP A 13 -6.01 -0.69 14.36
CA TRP A 13 -5.75 -2.12 14.07
C TRP A 13 -4.45 -2.64 14.70
N ALA A 14 -3.50 -1.75 15.02
CA ALA A 14 -2.29 -2.14 15.74
C ALA A 14 -2.66 -2.83 17.06
N GLY A 15 -2.13 -4.04 17.28
CA GLY A 15 -2.42 -4.86 18.45
C GLY A 15 -3.77 -5.60 18.43
N LYS A 16 -4.54 -5.55 17.33
CA LYS A 16 -5.80 -6.30 17.17
C LYS A 16 -5.74 -7.37 16.07
N VAL A 17 -4.63 -7.47 15.35
CA VAL A 17 -4.39 -8.52 14.37
C VAL A 17 -4.09 -9.82 15.12
N ALA A 18 -4.93 -10.84 14.93
CA ALA A 18 -4.81 -12.12 15.63
C ALA A 18 -4.91 -13.28 14.63
N GLY A 19 -4.16 -14.34 14.90
CA GLY A 19 -4.36 -15.62 14.23
C GLY A 19 -5.52 -16.40 14.83
N GLU A 20 -5.59 -17.68 14.49
CA GLU A 20 -6.70 -18.57 14.82
C GLU A 20 -6.18 -19.87 15.42
N THR A 21 -6.95 -20.47 16.33
CA THR A 21 -6.75 -21.87 16.74
C THR A 21 -7.61 -22.77 15.87
N ILE A 22 -7.04 -23.82 15.30
CA ILE A 22 -7.70 -24.69 14.33
C ILE A 22 -7.99 -26.04 14.99
N ASP A 23 -9.27 -26.45 15.01
CA ASP A 23 -9.64 -27.80 15.45
C ASP A 23 -9.32 -28.79 14.31
N VAL A 24 -8.45 -29.76 14.59
CA VAL A 24 -8.00 -30.76 13.61
C VAL A 24 -8.34 -32.17 14.07
N SER A 25 -8.68 -33.02 13.11
CA SER A 25 -8.91 -34.45 13.34
C SER A 25 -7.76 -35.28 12.73
N PRO A 26 -7.22 -36.26 13.47
CA PRO A 26 -7.55 -36.62 14.85
C PRO A 26 -7.06 -35.57 15.86
N LYS A 27 -7.73 -35.46 17.03
CA LYS A 27 -7.44 -34.48 18.11
C LYS A 27 -6.13 -34.77 18.88
N THR A 28 -5.05 -35.03 18.16
CA THR A 28 -3.74 -35.40 18.71
C THR A 28 -2.71 -34.27 18.61
N LYS A 29 -3.07 -33.15 17.98
CA LYS A 29 -2.20 -31.98 17.80
C LYS A 29 -2.96 -30.70 18.13
N MET A 30 -2.26 -29.73 18.71
CA MET A 30 -2.74 -28.36 18.79
C MET A 30 -2.22 -27.58 17.59
N VAL A 31 -3.11 -26.94 16.84
CA VAL A 31 -2.77 -26.17 15.65
C VAL A 31 -3.28 -24.74 15.83
N TYR A 32 -2.42 -23.77 15.56
CA TYR A 32 -2.78 -22.35 15.55
C TYR A 32 -1.97 -21.60 14.50
N THR A 33 -2.45 -20.42 14.11
CA THR A 33 -1.75 -19.51 13.20
C THR A 33 -1.24 -18.30 13.95
N VAL A 34 -0.12 -17.76 13.47
CA VAL A 34 0.45 -16.48 13.91
C VAL A 34 0.52 -15.58 12.69
N LEU A 35 0.15 -14.32 12.85
CA LEU A 35 0.20 -13.32 11.79
C LEU A 35 1.40 -12.40 12.04
N ASP A 36 2.54 -12.79 11.50
CA ASP A 36 3.78 -12.01 11.59
C ASP A 36 3.90 -10.98 10.46
N PRO A 37 4.59 -9.83 10.69
CA PRO A 37 4.93 -8.89 9.64
C PRO A 37 5.71 -9.58 8.52
N ILE A 38 5.44 -9.19 7.28
CA ILE A 38 6.15 -9.76 6.14
C ILE A 38 7.63 -9.35 6.06
N GLY A 39 8.01 -8.27 6.73
CA GLY A 39 9.36 -7.69 6.69
C GLY A 39 9.38 -6.34 5.96
N VAL A 40 10.30 -6.19 5.00
CA VAL A 40 10.55 -4.96 4.24
C VAL A 40 9.56 -4.81 3.10
N CYS A 41 8.76 -3.74 3.15
CA CYS A 41 7.79 -3.37 2.13
C CYS A 41 8.33 -2.26 1.21
N GLY A 42 8.61 -2.60 -0.04
CA GLY A 42 8.81 -1.66 -1.13
C GLY A 42 7.48 -1.02 -1.56
N GLN A 43 7.36 0.30 -1.49
CA GLN A 43 6.10 1.01 -1.79
C GLN A 43 6.32 2.03 -2.91
N ILE A 44 5.58 1.91 -4.00
CA ILE A 44 5.69 2.81 -5.16
C ILE A 44 4.33 3.44 -5.43
N ILE A 45 4.25 4.78 -5.32
CA ILE A 45 2.98 5.54 -5.38
C ILE A 45 2.91 6.50 -6.58
N PRO A 46 1.70 6.78 -7.10
CA PRO A 46 1.48 7.71 -8.21
C PRO A 46 1.43 9.16 -7.70
N TRP A 47 1.17 10.09 -8.62
CA TRP A 47 1.20 11.54 -8.38
C TRP A 47 -0.17 12.17 -8.07
N ASN A 48 -1.28 11.49 -8.35
CA ASN A 48 -2.62 12.11 -8.35
C ASN A 48 -3.17 12.43 -6.94
N TYR A 49 -2.81 11.64 -5.94
CA TYR A 49 -3.20 11.88 -4.54
C TYR A 49 -2.02 11.59 -3.59
N PRO A 50 -0.95 12.40 -3.62
CA PRO A 50 0.34 11.99 -3.05
C PRO A 50 0.29 11.77 -1.53
N ILE A 51 -0.47 12.57 -0.78
CA ILE A 51 -0.66 12.39 0.68
C ILE A 51 -1.53 11.16 0.97
N MET A 52 -2.64 10.99 0.25
CA MET A 52 -3.55 9.86 0.49
C MET A 52 -2.91 8.53 0.10
N MET A 53 -2.21 8.47 -1.03
CA MET A 53 -1.48 7.27 -1.47
C MET A 53 -0.39 6.87 -0.49
N TRP A 54 0.28 7.86 0.12
CA TRP A 54 1.20 7.62 1.21
C TRP A 54 0.47 7.00 2.41
N ALA A 55 -0.64 7.60 2.86
CA ALA A 55 -1.39 7.11 4.03
C ALA A 55 -1.95 5.69 3.83
N TRP A 56 -2.53 5.40 2.66
CA TRP A 56 -3.07 4.08 2.31
C TRP A 56 -2.02 2.97 2.28
N LYS A 57 -0.76 3.29 2.02
CA LYS A 57 0.31 2.27 2.03
C LYS A 57 1.06 2.21 3.36
N VAL A 58 1.35 3.36 3.98
CA VAL A 58 2.12 3.42 5.23
C VAL A 58 1.29 2.96 6.42
N GLY A 59 0.03 3.41 6.53
CA GLY A 59 -0.87 3.05 7.62
C GLY A 59 -0.97 1.54 7.87
N PRO A 60 -1.41 0.72 6.88
CA PRO A 60 -1.53 -0.72 7.09
C PRO A 60 -0.19 -1.42 7.26
N ALA A 61 0.88 -0.98 6.58
CA ALA A 61 2.20 -1.60 6.70
C ALA A 61 2.79 -1.41 8.11
N LEU A 62 2.71 -0.21 8.67
CA LEU A 62 3.16 0.06 10.02
C LEU A 62 2.28 -0.63 11.07
N ALA A 63 0.96 -0.64 10.89
CA ALA A 63 0.05 -1.35 11.79
C ALA A 63 0.30 -2.88 11.81
N ALA A 64 0.78 -3.44 10.70
CA ALA A 64 1.19 -4.83 10.60
C ALA A 64 2.61 -5.10 11.17
N GLY A 65 3.38 -4.07 11.52
CA GLY A 65 4.75 -4.20 12.02
C GLY A 65 5.83 -4.29 10.94
N CYS A 66 5.56 -3.86 9.71
CA CYS A 66 6.53 -3.88 8.61
C CYS A 66 7.41 -2.62 8.60
N THR A 67 8.58 -2.71 7.97
CA THR A 67 9.40 -1.54 7.60
C THR A 67 9.20 -1.19 6.12
N ILE A 68 9.51 0.05 5.74
CA ILE A 68 9.09 0.61 4.45
C ILE A 68 10.27 1.27 3.73
N VAL A 69 10.40 0.96 2.43
CA VAL A 69 11.18 1.73 1.46
C VAL A 69 10.22 2.27 0.41
N MET A 70 9.94 3.56 0.45
CA MET A 70 8.97 4.21 -0.41
C MET A 70 9.62 5.04 -1.51
N LYS A 71 9.15 4.86 -2.74
CA LYS A 71 9.40 5.74 -3.87
C LYS A 71 8.12 6.52 -4.23
N PRO A 72 8.05 7.84 -3.94
CA PRO A 72 6.96 8.67 -4.42
C PRO A 72 7.13 8.98 -5.92
N SER A 73 6.07 9.38 -6.60
CA SER A 73 6.19 9.89 -7.97
C SER A 73 7.13 11.09 -8.02
N GLU A 74 7.99 11.13 -9.04
CA GLU A 74 8.92 12.19 -9.35
C GLU A 74 8.22 13.54 -9.59
N LEU A 75 6.94 13.53 -9.96
CA LEU A 75 6.15 14.74 -10.18
C LEU A 75 5.69 15.39 -8.87
N THR A 76 5.54 14.62 -7.79
CA THR A 76 4.98 15.09 -6.52
C THR A 76 5.72 14.50 -5.31
N PRO A 77 7.06 14.65 -5.19
CA PRO A 77 7.83 13.98 -4.14
C PRO A 77 7.76 14.69 -2.77
N LEU A 78 7.48 15.99 -2.75
CA LEU A 78 7.70 16.86 -1.59
C LEU A 78 6.84 16.49 -0.38
N THR A 79 5.57 16.13 -0.60
CA THR A 79 4.67 15.78 0.52
C THR A 79 5.09 14.50 1.22
N ALA A 80 5.64 13.51 0.50
CA ALA A 80 6.14 12.28 1.11
C ALA A 80 7.38 12.55 1.99
N LEU A 81 8.26 13.47 1.57
CA LEU A 81 9.41 13.89 2.37
C LEU A 81 8.97 14.65 3.62
N ALA A 82 8.01 15.57 3.50
CA ALA A 82 7.45 16.28 4.64
C ALA A 82 6.77 15.33 5.65
N LEU A 83 5.99 14.36 5.18
CA LEU A 83 5.38 13.33 6.03
C LEU A 83 6.44 12.43 6.70
N CYS A 84 7.57 12.18 6.05
CA CYS A 84 8.69 11.45 6.65
C CYS A 84 9.30 12.20 7.84
N ASN A 85 9.41 13.53 7.77
CA ASN A 85 9.84 14.36 8.90
C ASN A 85 8.84 14.30 10.05
N LEU A 86 7.54 14.32 9.75
CA LEU A 86 6.49 14.17 10.77
C LEU A 86 6.50 12.78 11.41
N ALA A 87 6.80 11.72 10.66
CA ALA A 87 6.96 10.38 11.22
C ALA A 87 8.15 10.32 12.20
N LYS A 88 9.25 11.02 11.91
CA LYS A 88 10.38 11.17 12.83
C LYS A 88 9.97 11.93 14.10
N GLU A 89 9.25 13.04 13.96
CA GLU A 89 8.72 13.80 15.10
C GLU A 89 7.76 12.98 15.96
N ALA A 90 6.94 12.13 15.33
CA ALA A 90 6.05 11.20 16.01
C ALA A 90 6.77 10.06 16.76
N GLY A 91 8.10 9.95 16.62
CA GLY A 91 8.92 9.00 17.38
C GLY A 91 9.04 7.60 16.76
N PHE A 92 8.80 7.45 15.45
CA PHE A 92 9.11 6.19 14.78
C PHE A 92 10.62 5.92 14.81
N PRO A 93 11.06 4.67 15.10
CA PRO A 93 12.47 4.32 15.07
C PRO A 93 13.11 4.59 13.70
N ASP A 94 14.38 5.01 13.71
CA ASP A 94 15.15 5.23 12.48
C ASP A 94 15.17 3.96 11.62
N GLY A 95 14.96 4.12 10.32
CA GLY A 95 14.93 3.02 9.35
C GLY A 95 13.56 2.33 9.19
N VAL A 96 12.56 2.61 10.04
CA VAL A 96 11.20 2.04 9.87
C VAL A 96 10.51 2.59 8.62
N LEU A 97 10.69 3.87 8.33
CA LEU A 97 10.17 4.52 7.12
C LEU A 97 11.30 5.24 6.39
N ASN A 98 11.58 4.80 5.17
CA ASN A 98 12.59 5.40 4.29
C ASN A 98 11.90 5.90 3.02
N VAL A 99 12.13 7.15 2.65
CA VAL A 99 11.57 7.75 1.42
C VAL A 99 12.70 8.10 0.46
N VAL A 100 12.67 7.52 -0.73
CA VAL A 100 13.69 7.66 -1.78
C VAL A 100 13.06 8.20 -3.07
N PRO A 101 12.97 9.53 -3.24
CA PRO A 101 12.55 10.13 -4.50
C PRO A 101 13.48 9.73 -5.65
N GLY A 102 12.92 9.57 -6.84
CA GLY A 102 13.69 9.20 -8.03
C GLY A 102 12.77 8.92 -9.21
N LEU A 103 13.32 8.46 -10.32
CA LEU A 103 12.52 8.08 -11.48
C LEU A 103 11.96 6.66 -11.32
N GLY A 104 10.81 6.39 -11.94
CA GLY A 104 10.24 5.04 -11.94
C GLY A 104 11.16 3.98 -12.55
N ALA A 105 11.85 4.32 -13.64
CA ALA A 105 12.76 3.41 -14.35
C ALA A 105 14.07 3.09 -13.61
N THR A 106 14.45 3.90 -12.62
CA THR A 106 15.67 3.70 -11.83
C THR A 106 15.31 3.28 -10.40
N ALA A 107 14.87 4.22 -9.55
CA ALA A 107 14.56 3.95 -8.15
C ALA A 107 13.40 2.96 -7.99
N GLY A 108 12.33 3.09 -8.81
CA GLY A 108 11.19 2.17 -8.76
C GLY A 108 11.56 0.75 -9.21
N ALA A 109 12.34 0.63 -10.29
CA ALA A 109 12.83 -0.65 -10.78
C ALA A 109 13.75 -1.34 -9.76
N ALA A 110 14.67 -0.58 -9.14
CA ALA A 110 15.57 -1.10 -8.11
C ALA A 110 14.80 -1.68 -6.92
N ILE A 111 13.77 -0.98 -6.43
CA ILE A 111 12.87 -1.49 -5.37
C ILE A 111 12.17 -2.78 -5.83
N ALA A 112 11.66 -2.82 -7.05
CA ALA A 112 10.93 -3.98 -7.55
C ALA A 112 11.81 -5.24 -7.69
N SER A 113 13.07 -5.08 -8.05
CA SER A 113 14.03 -6.18 -8.25
C SER A 113 14.92 -6.49 -7.05
N HIS A 114 14.87 -5.70 -5.96
CA HIS A 114 15.77 -5.90 -4.81
C HIS A 114 15.56 -7.28 -4.17
N MET A 115 16.65 -7.97 -3.83
CA MET A 115 16.60 -9.33 -3.27
C MET A 115 16.14 -9.39 -1.82
N ASP A 116 16.39 -8.32 -1.05
CA ASP A 116 16.00 -8.23 0.37
C ASP A 116 14.75 -7.37 0.61
N ILE A 117 13.89 -7.21 -0.41
CA ILE A 117 12.55 -6.64 -0.23
C ILE A 117 11.55 -7.80 -0.25
N ASP A 118 10.78 -7.96 0.82
CA ASP A 118 9.86 -9.09 1.00
C ASP A 118 8.52 -8.90 0.28
N LYS A 119 8.12 -7.63 0.07
CA LYS A 119 6.87 -7.28 -0.60
C LYS A 119 6.98 -5.98 -1.39
N VAL A 120 6.35 -5.92 -2.56
CA VAL A 120 6.08 -4.68 -3.29
C VAL A 120 4.59 -4.35 -3.31
N ALA A 121 4.26 -3.09 -3.01
CA ALA A 121 2.94 -2.52 -3.18
C ALA A 121 3.01 -1.35 -4.18
N PHE A 122 2.48 -1.56 -5.39
CA PHE A 122 2.50 -0.58 -6.46
C PHE A 122 1.11 -0.03 -6.72
N THR A 123 1.02 1.28 -6.95
CA THR A 123 -0.16 1.93 -7.51
C THR A 123 0.25 2.75 -8.74
N GLY A 124 -0.42 2.56 -9.87
CA GLY A 124 -0.09 3.27 -11.11
C GLY A 124 -0.68 2.64 -12.37
N SER A 125 0.01 2.73 -13.50
CA SER A 125 -0.52 2.26 -14.79
C SER A 125 -0.39 0.74 -14.98
N VAL A 126 -1.31 0.15 -15.75
CA VAL A 126 -1.28 -1.29 -16.09
C VAL A 126 0.05 -1.73 -16.72
N PRO A 127 0.62 -1.01 -17.71
CA PRO A 127 1.92 -1.42 -18.29
C PRO A 127 3.07 -1.42 -17.29
N THR A 128 3.06 -0.49 -16.32
CA THR A 128 4.08 -0.47 -15.26
C THR A 128 3.83 -1.57 -14.25
N GLY A 129 2.57 -1.84 -13.88
CA GLY A 129 2.21 -2.96 -13.01
C GLY A 129 2.72 -4.31 -13.52
N ARG A 130 2.63 -4.57 -14.84
CA ARG A 130 3.21 -5.76 -15.46
C ARG A 130 4.72 -5.84 -15.25
N ARG A 131 5.45 -4.75 -15.47
CA ARG A 131 6.91 -4.68 -15.22
C ARG A 131 7.27 -4.91 -13.76
N ILE A 132 6.47 -4.42 -12.82
CA ILE A 132 6.66 -4.70 -11.38
C ILE A 132 6.51 -6.20 -11.10
N MET A 133 5.46 -6.83 -11.64
CA MET A 133 5.24 -8.28 -11.49
C MET A 133 6.40 -9.09 -12.09
N GLU A 134 6.86 -8.72 -13.28
CA GLU A 134 8.02 -9.36 -13.92
C GLU A 134 9.30 -9.20 -13.11
N ALA A 135 9.56 -8.01 -12.56
CA ALA A 135 10.75 -7.76 -11.73
C ALA A 135 10.72 -8.59 -10.44
N ALA A 136 9.57 -8.73 -9.80
CA ALA A 136 9.39 -9.63 -8.66
C ALA A 136 9.64 -11.10 -9.06
N ALA A 137 9.09 -11.54 -10.19
CA ALA A 137 9.27 -12.89 -10.71
C ALA A 137 10.72 -13.23 -11.05
N LYS A 138 11.46 -12.27 -11.61
CA LYS A 138 12.88 -12.42 -12.00
C LYS A 138 13.86 -12.29 -10.84
N SER A 139 13.42 -11.86 -9.66
CA SER A 139 14.27 -11.66 -8.49
C SER A 139 14.02 -12.75 -7.44
N ASN A 140 13.37 -12.40 -6.32
CA ASN A 140 13.19 -13.25 -5.15
C ASN A 140 11.74 -13.76 -5.00
N LEU A 141 10.89 -13.61 -6.03
CA LEU A 141 9.46 -13.97 -5.97
C LEU A 141 8.69 -13.27 -4.83
N LYS A 142 9.13 -12.07 -4.40
CA LYS A 142 8.46 -11.24 -3.40
C LYS A 142 6.97 -11.06 -3.68
N LYS A 143 6.16 -10.92 -2.63
CA LYS A 143 4.71 -10.70 -2.79
C LYS A 143 4.45 -9.37 -3.49
N VAL A 144 3.47 -9.33 -4.40
CA VAL A 144 3.11 -8.12 -5.14
C VAL A 144 1.62 -7.80 -4.96
N THR A 145 1.30 -6.54 -4.70
CA THR A 145 -0.07 -6.01 -4.81
C THR A 145 -0.08 -4.84 -5.78
N LEU A 146 -1.01 -4.86 -6.74
CA LEU A 146 -1.10 -3.91 -7.84
C LEU A 146 -2.46 -3.20 -7.82
N GLU A 147 -2.44 -1.89 -7.61
CA GLU A 147 -3.61 -1.02 -7.83
C GLU A 147 -3.40 -0.27 -9.15
N LEU A 148 -4.19 -0.63 -10.16
CA LEU A 148 -3.95 -0.22 -11.54
C LEU A 148 -5.04 0.72 -12.08
N GLY A 149 -4.86 1.17 -13.32
CA GLY A 149 -5.87 1.98 -14.00
C GLY A 149 -7.19 1.23 -14.18
N GLY A 150 -8.29 1.97 -14.23
CA GLY A 150 -9.63 1.45 -14.45
C GLY A 150 -10.36 2.18 -15.57
N LYS A 151 -11.43 1.56 -16.05
CA LYS A 151 -12.44 2.18 -16.92
C LYS A 151 -13.81 1.91 -16.32
N SER A 152 -14.04 2.45 -15.13
CA SER A 152 -15.23 2.18 -14.32
C SER A 152 -16.48 2.79 -14.96
N PRO A 153 -17.49 1.98 -15.33
CA PRO A 153 -18.75 2.49 -15.87
C PRO A 153 -19.69 2.95 -14.76
N SER A 154 -20.54 3.93 -15.06
CA SER A 154 -21.71 4.30 -14.25
C SER A 154 -22.97 4.09 -15.10
N ILE A 155 -23.95 3.32 -14.59
CA ILE A 155 -25.19 2.96 -15.30
C ILE A 155 -26.37 3.56 -14.55
N ILE A 156 -27.11 4.46 -15.21
CA ILE A 156 -28.24 5.19 -14.63
C ILE A 156 -29.54 4.60 -15.18
N PHE A 157 -30.38 4.07 -14.30
CA PHE A 157 -31.68 3.50 -14.66
C PHE A 157 -32.78 4.58 -14.66
N PRO A 158 -33.90 4.38 -15.37
CA PRO A 158 -34.99 5.35 -15.42
C PRO A 158 -35.62 5.68 -14.06
N SER A 159 -35.47 4.81 -13.05
CA SER A 159 -35.98 5.01 -11.69
C SER A 159 -35.03 5.83 -10.80
N ALA A 160 -33.87 6.26 -11.29
CA ALA A 160 -32.92 7.02 -10.51
C ALA A 160 -33.38 8.48 -10.34
N ASP A 161 -33.08 9.06 -9.18
CA ASP A 161 -33.10 10.50 -9.00
C ASP A 161 -32.03 11.12 -9.92
N LEU A 162 -32.48 11.90 -10.91
CA LEU A 162 -31.60 12.44 -11.95
C LEU A 162 -30.63 13.50 -11.43
N GLU A 163 -31.04 14.32 -10.45
CA GLU A 163 -30.15 15.34 -9.89
C GLU A 163 -29.02 14.69 -9.11
N GLN A 164 -29.35 13.70 -8.29
CA GLN A 164 -28.37 12.92 -7.54
C GLN A 164 -27.47 12.10 -8.47
N ALA A 165 -28.06 11.44 -9.48
CA ALA A 165 -27.29 10.66 -10.44
C ALA A 165 -26.29 11.53 -11.22
N ALA A 166 -26.69 12.75 -11.60
CA ALA A 166 -25.80 13.71 -12.25
C ALA A 166 -24.69 14.19 -11.30
N ALA A 167 -25.02 14.55 -10.06
CA ALA A 167 -24.06 15.00 -9.06
C ALA A 167 -22.98 13.95 -8.77
N TRP A 168 -23.39 12.69 -8.52
CA TRP A 168 -22.45 11.59 -8.27
C TRP A 168 -21.61 11.24 -9.50
N SER A 169 -22.22 11.25 -10.69
CA SER A 169 -21.49 10.93 -11.93
C SER A 169 -20.45 12.00 -12.29
N ALA A 170 -20.70 13.26 -11.94
CA ALA A 170 -19.74 14.34 -12.14
C ALA A 170 -18.55 14.28 -11.16
N LEU A 171 -18.75 13.75 -9.95
CA LEU A 171 -17.69 13.56 -8.95
C LEU A 171 -16.70 12.46 -9.34
N GLY A 172 -17.16 11.46 -10.11
CA GLY A 172 -16.36 10.33 -10.58
C GLY A 172 -16.42 9.11 -9.67
#